data_AF-A0A059D7C2-F1
#
_entry.id   AF-A0A059D7C2-F1
#
_cell.length_a   1.000
_cell.length_b   1.000
_cell.length_c   1.000
_cell.angle_alpha   90.00
_cell.angle_beta   90.00
_cell.angle_gamma   90.00
#
_symmetry.space_group_name_H-M   'P 1'
#
loop_
_entity.id
_entity.type
_entity.pdbx_description
1 polymer ?
#
loop_
_entity_poly.entity_id
_entity_poly.type
_entity_poly.pdbx_seq_one_letter_code
_entity_poly.pdbx_strand_id
1 'polypeptide(L)'
;MFLRSHLVIIKDAATQPSLVIVYFGGNDSMRPQPSGLGSHVPLPEYVENMRKIAKYLKSLSDCTRVIFLSAPPVNEEKIRESWSDKNQELRRTNELCRVYSEACIKLCGEMNIKAVDLWTAMQKRDDWATACFTDGIHFSPEGSKIVVEEILRVLKEADWRPSLYWESMPTEFGEDSPY
;
A
#
# COMPACT_ATOMS: atom_id res chain seq x y z
N MET A 1 4.96 24.08 3.24
CA MET A 1 6.34 23.57 3.32
C MET A 1 6.29 22.05 3.17
N PHE A 2 6.43 21.54 1.95
CA PHE A 2 6.49 20.09 1.71
C PHE A 2 7.91 19.62 2.02
N LEU A 3 8.10 18.98 3.18
CA LEU A 3 9.29 18.17 3.41
C LEU A 3 9.17 16.94 2.49
N ARG A 4 9.78 17.01 1.29
CA ARG A 4 10.13 15.80 0.55
C ARG A 4 11.29 15.14 1.30
N SER A 5 10.98 14.38 2.32
CA SER A 5 11.90 13.38 2.87
C SER A 5 12.16 12.35 1.79
N HIS A 6 13.26 12.48 1.06
CA HIS A 6 13.73 11.46 0.14
C HIS A 6 14.39 10.37 1.01
N LEU A 7 13.63 9.34 1.36
CA LEU A 7 14.22 8.13 1.94
C LEU A 7 14.94 7.39 0.81
N VAL A 8 16.24 7.64 0.66
CA VAL A 8 17.08 6.90 -0.28
C VAL A 8 17.58 5.66 0.44
N ILE A 9 17.06 4.49 0.07
CA ILE A 9 17.57 3.20 0.57
C ILE A 9 18.81 2.86 -0.24
N ILE A 10 19.99 2.98 0.38
CA ILE A 10 21.28 2.74 -0.28
C ILE A 10 21.64 1.26 -0.14
N LYS A 11 21.91 0.59 -1.27
CA LYS A 11 22.21 -0.85 -1.30
C LYS A 11 23.44 -1.25 -0.46
N ASP A 12 24.44 -0.37 -0.37
CA ASP A 12 25.68 -0.63 0.37
C ASP A 12 25.70 0.05 1.76
N ALA A 13 24.53 0.44 2.29
CA ALA A 13 24.44 0.95 3.65
C ALA A 13 24.86 -0.12 4.66
N ALA A 14 25.55 0.30 5.72
CA ALA A 14 26.00 -0.58 6.80
C ALA A 14 24.84 -1.34 7.48
N THR A 15 23.64 -0.76 7.47
CA THR A 15 22.41 -1.36 7.99
C THR A 15 21.32 -1.29 6.94
N GLN A 16 20.70 -2.43 6.63
CA GLN A 16 19.56 -2.54 5.73
C GLN A 16 18.24 -2.64 6.51
N PRO A 17 17.11 -2.20 5.95
CA PRO A 17 15.83 -2.31 6.63
C PRO A 17 15.39 -3.78 6.76
N SER A 18 14.88 -4.15 7.93
CA SER A 18 14.30 -5.48 8.18
C SER A 18 12.96 -5.66 7.48
N LEU A 19 12.14 -4.60 7.39
CA LEU A 19 10.84 -4.58 6.73
C LEU A 19 10.72 -3.37 5.83
N VAL A 20 10.23 -3.58 4.60
CA VAL A 20 9.81 -2.50 3.69
C VAL A 20 8.37 -2.76 3.25
N ILE A 21 7.51 -1.76 3.42
CA ILE A 21 6.12 -1.81 2.96
C ILE A 21 6.01 -0.88 1.75
N VAL A 22 5.60 -1.42 0.61
CA VAL A 22 5.44 -0.68 -0.65
C VAL A 22 3.96 -0.45 -0.89
N TYR A 23 3.57 0.82 -1.11
CA TYR A 23 2.16 1.18 -1.30
C TYR A 23 1.98 2.17 -2.46
N PHE A 24 1.81 1.61 -3.67
CA PHE A 24 1.53 2.33 -4.90
C PHE A 24 0.35 1.68 -5.66
N GLY A 25 -0.32 2.43 -6.53
CA GLY A 25 -1.47 1.94 -7.31
C GLY A 25 -2.69 2.86 -7.24
N GLY A 26 -2.92 3.57 -6.13
CA GLY A 26 -4.08 4.46 -5.98
C GLY A 26 -4.06 5.67 -6.92
N ASN A 27 -2.88 6.20 -7.23
CA ASN A 27 -2.71 7.29 -8.19
C ASN A 27 -2.51 6.76 -9.61
N ASP A 28 -1.73 5.69 -9.73
CA ASP A 28 -1.40 5.01 -10.99
C ASP A 28 -2.66 4.55 -11.74
N SER A 29 -3.68 4.11 -11.00
CA SER A 29 -4.98 3.65 -11.52
C SER A 29 -5.94 4.76 -11.96
N MET A 30 -5.57 6.03 -11.85
CA MET A 30 -6.41 7.11 -12.36
C MET A 30 -6.68 6.95 -13.86
N ARG A 31 -7.81 7.49 -14.36
CA ARG A 31 -8.07 7.56 -15.81
C ARG A 31 -6.93 8.34 -16.52
N PRO A 32 -6.48 7.87 -17.69
CA PRO A 32 -5.54 8.61 -18.51
C PRO A 32 -6.16 9.95 -18.92
N GLN A 33 -5.36 11.02 -18.85
CA GLN A 33 -5.77 12.32 -19.37
C GLN A 33 -5.22 12.49 -20.79
N PRO A 34 -5.99 13.09 -21.73
CA PRO A 34 -5.52 13.34 -23.09
C PRO A 34 -4.22 14.16 -23.16
N SER A 35 -4.00 15.03 -22.17
CA SER A 35 -2.77 15.84 -22.05
C SER A 35 -1.53 15.04 -21.68
N GLY A 36 -1.68 13.81 -21.18
CA GLY A 36 -0.61 13.05 -20.52
C GLY A 36 -0.17 13.62 -19.17
N LEU A 37 -0.72 14.77 -18.76
CA LEU A 37 -0.39 15.45 -17.51
C LEU A 37 -1.33 14.94 -16.40
N GLY A 38 -0.96 13.83 -15.77
CA GLY A 38 -1.70 13.24 -14.67
C GLY A 38 -0.87 12.19 -13.93
N SER A 39 -1.42 11.65 -12.85
CA SER A 39 -0.74 10.61 -12.07
C SER A 39 -0.94 9.19 -12.62
N HIS A 40 -1.70 9.05 -13.72
CA HIS A 40 -1.94 7.76 -14.36
C HIS A 40 -0.63 7.14 -14.84
N VAL A 41 -0.47 5.85 -14.58
CA VAL A 41 0.61 5.02 -15.13
C VAL A 41 -0.03 3.85 -15.84
N PRO A 42 0.20 3.61 -17.15
CA PRO A 42 -0.39 2.48 -17.86
C PRO A 42 -0.14 1.15 -17.14
N LEU A 43 -1.15 0.28 -17.08
CA LEU A 43 -1.08 -0.96 -16.30
C LEU A 43 0.18 -1.82 -16.56
N PRO A 44 0.63 -2.03 -17.82
CA PRO A 44 1.87 -2.78 -18.07
C PRO A 44 3.11 -2.10 -17.47
N GLU A 45 3.16 -0.76 -17.53
CA GLU A 45 4.24 0.03 -16.95
C GLU A 45 4.20 -0.02 -15.42
N TYR A 46 3.02 0.09 -14.80
CA TYR A 46 2.84 -0.06 -13.36
C TYR A 46 3.38 -1.41 -12.87
N VAL A 47 3.00 -2.52 -13.52
CA VAL A 47 3.47 -3.86 -13.15
C VAL A 47 4.98 -3.95 -13.28
N GLU A 48 5.58 -3.41 -14.34
CA GLU A 48 7.03 -3.45 -14.52
C GLU A 48 7.77 -2.56 -13.51
N ASN A 49 7.21 -1.40 -13.17
CA ASN A 49 7.76 -0.51 -12.13
C ASN A 49 7.71 -1.20 -10.77
N MET A 50 6.59 -1.82 -10.41
CA MET A 50 6.46 -2.60 -9.17
C MET A 50 7.44 -3.79 -9.15
N ARG A 51 7.64 -4.47 -10.29
CA ARG A 51 8.61 -5.57 -10.43
C ARG A 51 10.05 -5.09 -10.21
N LYS A 52 10.41 -3.93 -10.75
CA LYS A 52 11.74 -3.30 -10.55
C LYS A 52 11.96 -2.93 -9.08
N ILE A 53 10.99 -2.29 -8.44
CA ILE A 53 11.03 -1.96 -7.01
C ILE A 53 11.21 -3.23 -6.17
N ALA A 54 10.39 -4.24 -6.42
CA ALA A 54 10.46 -5.54 -5.73
C ALA A 54 11.84 -6.20 -5.88
N LYS A 55 12.40 -6.24 -7.09
CA LYS A 55 13.74 -6.77 -7.34
C LYS A 55 14.82 -6.00 -6.59
N TYR A 56 14.74 -4.67 -6.60
CA TYR A 56 15.69 -3.82 -5.88
C TYR A 56 15.65 -4.10 -4.37
N LEU A 57 14.47 -4.06 -3.77
CA LEU A 57 14.28 -4.27 -2.33
C LEU A 57 14.71 -5.67 -1.88
N LYS A 58 14.41 -6.71 -2.65
CA LYS A 58 14.88 -8.08 -2.38
C LYS A 58 16.41 -8.23 -2.49
N SER A 59 17.08 -7.32 -3.21
CA SER A 59 18.54 -7.34 -3.37
C SER A 59 19.30 -6.60 -2.28
N LEU A 60 18.59 -5.94 -1.35
CA LEU A 60 19.21 -5.18 -0.26
C LEU A 60 19.89 -6.09 0.76
N SER A 61 19.21 -7.17 1.17
CA SER A 61 19.71 -8.16 2.11
C SER A 61 18.82 -9.42 2.07
N ASP A 62 19.40 -10.58 2.37
CA ASP A 62 18.66 -11.84 2.54
C ASP A 62 17.66 -11.78 3.70
N CYS A 63 17.82 -10.84 4.63
CA CYS A 63 16.93 -10.62 5.77
C CYS A 63 15.86 -9.56 5.53
N THR A 64 15.95 -8.74 4.47
CA THR A 64 14.95 -7.71 4.17
C THR A 64 13.64 -8.38 3.74
N ARG A 65 12.58 -8.14 4.51
CA ARG A 65 11.22 -8.60 4.21
C ARG A 65 10.45 -7.49 3.52
N VAL A 66 9.62 -7.86 2.55
CA VAL A 66 8.90 -6.91 1.73
C VAL A 66 7.42 -7.28 1.70
N ILE A 67 6.56 -6.29 1.97
CA ILE A 67 5.11 -6.40 1.85
C ILE A 67 4.63 -5.35 0.86
N PHE A 68 3.76 -5.74 -0.05
CA PHE A 68 3.08 -4.81 -0.95
C PHE A 68 1.64 -4.61 -0.50
N LEU A 69 1.18 -3.37 -0.50
CA LEU A 69 -0.22 -3.03 -0.28
C LEU A 69 -0.84 -2.74 -1.66
N SER A 70 -1.95 -3.42 -1.98
CA SER A 70 -2.65 -3.23 -3.24
C SER A 70 -3.44 -1.90 -3.25
N ALA A 71 -3.86 -1.44 -4.44
CA ALA A 71 -4.68 -0.24 -4.54
C ALA A 71 -6.02 -0.45 -3.78
N PRO A 72 -6.40 0.46 -2.87
CA PRO A 72 -7.63 0.33 -2.10
C PRO A 72 -8.86 0.73 -2.94
N PRO A 73 -10.08 0.48 -2.43
CA PRO A 73 -11.27 1.05 -3.04
C PRO A 73 -11.36 2.54 -2.75
N VAL A 74 -12.29 3.21 -3.45
CA VAL A 74 -12.58 4.62 -3.30
C VAL A 74 -14.08 4.84 -3.13
N ASN A 75 -14.46 5.88 -2.38
CA ASN A 75 -15.85 6.32 -2.36
C ASN A 75 -16.10 7.28 -3.52
N GLU A 76 -16.57 6.72 -4.64
CA GLU A 76 -16.88 7.47 -5.86
C GLU A 76 -17.93 8.57 -5.64
N GLU A 77 -18.92 8.34 -4.77
CA GLU A 77 -19.97 9.33 -4.49
C GLU A 77 -19.38 10.55 -3.77
N LYS A 78 -18.58 10.31 -2.73
CA LYS A 78 -17.86 11.35 -1.97
C LYS A 78 -16.91 12.14 -2.87
N ILE A 79 -16.20 11.46 -3.77
CA ILE A 79 -15.33 12.11 -4.76
C ILE A 79 -16.18 13.01 -5.67
N ARG A 80 -17.31 12.52 -6.18
CA ARG A 80 -18.22 13.29 -7.05
C ARG A 80 -18.77 14.54 -6.36
N GLU A 81 -19.09 14.46 -5.07
CA GLU A 81 -19.56 15.62 -4.29
C GLU A 81 -18.54 16.76 -4.22
N SER A 82 -17.25 16.43 -4.24
CA SER A 82 -16.16 17.42 -4.19
C SER A 82 -15.88 18.12 -5.53
N TRP A 83 -16.50 17.69 -6.62
CA TRP A 83 -16.26 18.21 -7.96
C TRP A 83 -17.29 19.27 -8.35
N SER A 84 -16.82 20.34 -9.02
CA SER A 84 -17.67 21.43 -9.49
C SER A 84 -18.59 21.00 -10.64
N ASP A 85 -18.13 20.10 -11.51
CA ASP A 85 -18.93 19.52 -12.58
C ASP A 85 -19.26 18.05 -12.26
N LYS A 86 -20.51 17.82 -11.83
CA LYS A 86 -21.00 16.48 -11.47
C LYS A 86 -21.24 15.57 -12.68
N ASN A 87 -21.27 16.13 -13.90
CA ASN A 87 -21.44 15.36 -15.13
C ASN A 87 -20.11 14.90 -15.72
N GLN A 88 -18.98 15.38 -15.19
CA GLN A 88 -17.67 14.93 -15.62
C GLN A 88 -17.41 13.49 -15.15
N GLU A 89 -16.84 12.67 -16.04
CA GLU A 89 -16.40 11.33 -15.67
C GLU A 89 -15.38 11.37 -14.52
N LEU A 90 -15.57 10.48 -13.54
CA LEU A 90 -14.65 10.37 -12.41
C LEU A 90 -13.28 9.89 -12.86
N ARG A 91 -12.24 10.64 -12.48
CA ARG A 91 -10.84 10.26 -12.73
C ARG A 91 -10.39 9.05 -11.91
N ARG A 92 -11.05 8.76 -10.78
CA ARG A 92 -10.80 7.57 -9.96
C ARG A 92 -12.10 6.80 -9.84
N THR A 93 -12.03 5.52 -10.13
CA THR A 93 -13.18 4.62 -10.06
C THR A 93 -12.73 3.29 -9.48
N ASN A 94 -13.67 2.63 -8.82
CA ASN A 94 -13.51 1.34 -8.22
C ASN A 94 -13.11 0.27 -9.24
N GLU A 95 -13.65 0.30 -10.45
CA GLU A 95 -13.24 -0.60 -11.54
C GLU A 95 -11.74 -0.51 -11.84
N LEU A 96 -11.21 0.70 -12.01
CA LEU A 96 -9.79 0.91 -12.31
C LEU A 96 -8.89 0.52 -11.12
N CYS A 97 -9.25 0.93 -9.90
CA CYS A 97 -8.50 0.58 -8.70
C CYS A 97 -8.42 -0.95 -8.52
N ARG A 98 -9.51 -1.67 -8.79
CA ARG A 98 -9.56 -3.14 -8.76
C ARG A 98 -8.56 -3.78 -9.72
N VAL A 99 -8.49 -3.31 -10.98
CA VAL A 99 -7.56 -3.85 -11.98
C VAL A 99 -6.11 -3.73 -11.53
N TYR A 100 -5.73 -2.60 -10.93
CA TYR A 100 -4.36 -2.40 -10.41
C TYR A 100 -4.11 -3.20 -9.13
N SER A 101 -5.12 -3.35 -8.28
CA SER A 101 -5.06 -4.21 -7.09
C SER A 101 -4.75 -5.67 -7.48
N GLU A 102 -5.56 -6.24 -8.38
CA GLU A 102 -5.40 -7.61 -8.87
C GLU A 102 -4.03 -7.82 -9.53
N ALA A 103 -3.55 -6.86 -10.33
CA ALA A 103 -2.24 -6.92 -10.96
C ALA A 103 -1.09 -6.91 -9.95
N CYS A 104 -1.18 -6.08 -8.89
CA CYS A 104 -0.21 -6.04 -7.80
C CYS A 104 -0.16 -7.38 -7.05
N ILE A 105 -1.32 -7.92 -6.68
CA ILE A 105 -1.44 -9.20 -5.96
C ILE A 105 -0.86 -10.34 -6.80
N LYS A 106 -1.21 -10.39 -8.09
CA LYS A 106 -0.69 -11.39 -9.02
C LYS A 106 0.83 -11.32 -9.11
N LEU A 107 1.39 -10.13 -9.29
CA LEU A 107 2.84 -9.91 -9.34
C LEU A 107 3.53 -10.38 -8.05
N CYS A 108 2.96 -10.07 -6.88
CA CYS A 108 3.49 -10.51 -5.61
C CYS A 108 3.50 -12.04 -5.51
N GLY A 109 2.44 -12.71 -5.95
CA GLY A 109 2.39 -14.17 -6.05
C GLY A 109 3.49 -14.74 -6.94
N GLU A 110 3.67 -14.20 -8.15
CA GLU A 110 4.74 -14.60 -9.08
C GLU A 110 6.15 -14.44 -8.49
N MET A 111 6.35 -13.43 -7.65
CA MET A 111 7.66 -13.09 -7.07
C MET A 111 7.89 -13.67 -5.67
N ASN A 112 6.93 -14.44 -5.14
CA ASN A 112 6.89 -14.93 -3.76
C ASN A 112 7.09 -13.79 -2.73
N ILE A 113 6.31 -12.72 -2.89
CA ILE A 113 6.26 -11.56 -2.00
C ILE A 113 4.89 -11.56 -1.31
N LYS A 114 4.86 -11.23 -0.01
CA LYS A 114 3.60 -11.10 0.71
C LYS A 114 2.87 -9.84 0.26
N ALA A 115 1.56 -9.94 0.05
CA ALA A 115 0.71 -8.82 -0.33
C ALA A 115 -0.47 -8.68 0.63
N VAL A 116 -0.91 -7.44 0.84
CA VAL A 116 -2.17 -7.11 1.49
C VAL A 116 -3.14 -6.62 0.43
N ASP A 117 -4.25 -7.35 0.28
CA ASP A 117 -5.36 -6.98 -0.60
C ASP A 117 -6.26 -5.95 0.09
N LEU A 118 -5.87 -4.66 0.01
CA LEU A 118 -6.63 -3.57 0.61
C LEU A 118 -7.97 -3.35 -0.10
N TRP A 119 -8.03 -3.65 -1.39
CA TRP A 119 -9.26 -3.62 -2.18
C TRP A 119 -10.35 -4.45 -1.50
N THR A 120 -10.06 -5.73 -1.27
CA THR A 120 -11.00 -6.66 -0.65
C THR A 120 -11.15 -6.42 0.85
N ALA A 121 -10.05 -6.18 1.58
CA ALA A 121 -10.07 -6.05 3.03
C ALA A 121 -10.99 -4.91 3.52
N MET A 122 -10.94 -3.75 2.86
CA MET A 122 -11.79 -2.62 3.21
C MET A 122 -13.27 -2.94 3.02
N GLN A 123 -13.62 -3.69 1.98
CA GLN A 123 -15.01 -4.01 1.62
C GLN A 123 -15.62 -5.15 2.42
N LYS A 124 -14.90 -5.72 3.41
CA LYS A 124 -15.45 -6.73 4.32
C LYS A 124 -16.51 -6.19 5.28
N ARG A 125 -16.52 -4.86 5.51
CA ARG A 125 -17.55 -4.17 6.31
C ARG A 125 -18.56 -3.50 5.39
N ASP A 126 -19.83 -3.48 5.79
CA ASP A 126 -20.91 -2.99 4.93
C ASP A 126 -20.86 -1.47 4.67
N ASP A 127 -20.45 -0.69 5.68
CA ASP A 127 -20.39 0.77 5.64
C ASP A 127 -19.01 1.32 5.22
N TRP A 128 -18.18 0.49 4.57
CA TRP A 128 -16.79 0.83 4.24
C TRP A 128 -16.66 2.16 3.49
N ALA A 129 -17.55 2.44 2.54
CA ALA A 129 -17.46 3.62 1.69
C ALA A 129 -17.58 4.92 2.50
N THR A 130 -18.42 4.95 3.53
CA THR A 130 -18.63 6.15 4.36
C THR A 130 -17.73 6.19 5.59
N ALA A 131 -17.38 5.03 6.15
CA ALA A 131 -16.58 4.94 7.36
C ALA A 131 -15.07 5.01 7.10
N CYS A 132 -14.56 4.42 6.00
CA CYS A 132 -13.12 4.22 5.80
C CYS A 132 -12.39 5.40 5.14
N PHE A 133 -13.09 6.45 4.70
CA PHE A 133 -12.46 7.55 3.96
C PHE A 133 -12.84 8.93 4.51
N THR A 134 -11.93 9.88 4.40
CA THR A 134 -12.16 11.29 4.76
C THR A 134 -12.76 12.07 3.59
N ASP A 135 -12.14 11.97 2.42
CA ASP A 135 -12.48 12.68 1.17
C ASP A 135 -12.91 11.72 0.05
N GLY A 136 -13.05 10.44 0.37
CA GLY A 136 -13.35 9.36 -0.58
C GLY A 136 -12.13 8.72 -1.23
N ILE A 137 -10.92 9.22 -0.95
CA ILE A 137 -9.64 8.68 -1.44
C ILE A 137 -8.72 8.31 -0.27
N HIS A 138 -8.51 9.25 0.65
CA HIS A 138 -7.63 9.05 1.80
C HIS A 138 -8.36 8.38 2.94
N PHE A 139 -7.65 7.49 3.64
CA PHE A 139 -8.25 6.75 4.74
C PHE A 139 -8.56 7.64 5.95
N SER A 140 -9.70 7.38 6.55
CA SER A 140 -10.03 7.83 7.91
C SER A 140 -9.22 7.03 8.95
N PRO A 141 -9.29 7.38 10.24
CA PRO A 141 -8.77 6.53 11.30
C PRO A 141 -9.33 5.11 11.26
N GLU A 142 -10.61 4.93 10.92
CA GLU A 142 -11.26 3.63 10.78
C GLU A 142 -10.69 2.82 9.61
N GLY A 143 -10.48 3.45 8.45
CA GLY A 143 -9.79 2.81 7.33
C GLY A 143 -8.35 2.43 7.68
N SER A 144 -7.64 3.32 8.37
CA SER A 144 -6.24 3.08 8.78
C SER A 144 -6.12 1.90 9.75
N LYS A 145 -7.10 1.68 10.63
CA LYS A 145 -7.14 0.49 11.52
C LYS A 145 -7.16 -0.81 10.70
N ILE A 146 -7.99 -0.88 9.66
CA ILE A 146 -8.05 -2.06 8.77
C ILE A 146 -6.69 -2.30 8.11
N VAL A 147 -6.01 -1.25 7.62
CA VAL A 147 -4.67 -1.38 7.02
C VAL A 147 -3.69 -1.99 8.03
N VAL A 148 -3.66 -1.49 9.26
CA VAL A 148 -2.76 -1.98 10.32
C VAL A 148 -3.08 -3.43 10.69
N GLU A 149 -4.36 -3.77 10.88
CA GLU A 149 -4.81 -5.13 11.19
C GLU A 149 -4.37 -6.13 10.12
N GLU A 150 -4.52 -5.76 8.84
CA GLU A 150 -4.14 -6.61 7.72
C GLU A 150 -2.62 -6.76 7.59
N ILE A 151 -1.84 -5.70 7.83
CA ILE A 151 -0.36 -5.78 7.90
C ILE A 151 0.06 -6.69 9.05
N LEU A 152 -0.51 -6.50 10.25
CA LEU A 152 -0.19 -7.31 11.43
C LEU A 152 -0.53 -8.78 11.21
N ARG A 153 -1.65 -9.08 10.53
CA ARG A 153 -1.99 -10.46 10.16
C ARG A 153 -0.92 -11.06 9.25
N VAL A 154 -0.48 -10.35 8.21
CA VAL A 154 0.61 -10.81 7.33
C VAL A 154 1.90 -11.04 8.11
N LEU A 155 2.28 -10.13 9.01
CA LEU A 155 3.47 -10.28 9.85
C LEU A 155 3.38 -11.50 10.78
N LYS A 156 2.20 -11.76 11.34
CA LYS A 156 1.94 -12.90 12.24
C LYS A 156 1.97 -14.24 11.50
N GLU A 157 1.41 -14.29 10.30
CA GLU A 157 1.31 -15.52 9.49
C GLU A 157 2.56 -15.80 8.66
N ALA A 158 3.46 -14.82 8.52
CA ALA A 158 4.69 -15.01 7.78
C ALA A 158 5.67 -15.90 8.57
N ASP A 159 6.06 -17.03 7.97
CA ASP A 159 7.14 -17.87 8.47
C ASP A 159 8.51 -17.24 8.12
N TRP A 160 8.79 -16.07 8.70
CA TRP A 160 10.04 -15.35 8.56
C TRP A 160 10.94 -15.56 9.78
N ARG A 161 12.23 -15.72 9.52
CA ARG A 161 13.27 -15.77 10.56
C ARG A 161 14.26 -14.62 10.35
N PRO A 162 14.50 -13.75 11.36
CA PRO A 162 13.69 -13.61 12.58
C PRO A 162 12.24 -13.20 12.26
N SER A 163 11.31 -13.48 13.17
CA SER A 163 9.92 -12.98 13.06
C SER A 163 9.91 -11.47 13.22
N LEU A 164 9.07 -10.80 12.43
CA LEU A 164 8.82 -9.35 12.52
C LEU A 164 7.43 -9.04 13.11
N TYR A 165 6.77 -10.06 13.67
CA TYR A 165 5.57 -9.86 14.48
C TYR A 165 5.98 -9.39 15.87
N TRP A 166 5.38 -8.30 16.34
CA TRP A 166 5.84 -7.56 17.52
C TRP A 166 5.92 -8.42 18.80
N GLU A 167 5.01 -9.37 19.02
CA GLU A 167 5.05 -10.27 20.21
C GLU A 167 6.26 -11.21 20.20
N SER A 168 6.88 -11.43 19.04
CA SER A 168 8.06 -12.30 18.87
C SER A 168 9.37 -11.52 18.80
N MET A 169 9.31 -10.18 18.74
CA MET A 169 10.51 -9.35 18.68
C MET A 169 11.07 -9.13 20.09
N PRO A 170 12.41 -9.08 20.26
CA PRO A 170 12.99 -8.77 21.54
C PRO A 170 12.64 -7.33 21.94
N THR A 171 12.36 -7.12 23.23
CA THR A 171 12.21 -5.77 23.78
C THR A 171 13.57 -5.07 23.74
N GLU A 172 13.75 -4.07 22.87
CA GLU A 172 15.02 -3.33 22.73
C GLU A 172 15.32 -2.44 23.94
N PHE A 173 14.27 -1.89 24.56
CA PHE A 173 14.35 -1.08 25.76
C PHE A 173 13.47 -1.72 26.83
N GLY A 174 14.06 -2.60 27.64
CA GLY A 174 13.35 -3.18 28.78
C GLY A 174 12.88 -2.09 29.74
N GLU A 175 11.75 -2.31 30.41
CA GLU A 175 11.43 -1.52 31.60
C GLU A 175 12.42 -1.91 32.70
N ASP A 176 13.50 -1.15 32.84
CA ASP A 176 14.27 -1.07 34.09
C ASP A 176 13.45 -0.27 35.12
N SER A 177 12.16 -0.56 35.28
CA SER A 177 11.34 0.00 36.36
C SER A 177 11.47 -0.91 37.58
N PRO A 178 12.10 -0.47 38.68
CA PRO A 178 12.01 -1.14 39.96
C PRO A 178 10.66 -0.89 40.67
N TYR A 179 9.71 -0.21 40.00
CA TYR A 179 8.35 0.08 40.48
C TYR A 179 7.32 -0.78 39.77
#